data_AF-A0A846B1Y9-F1
#
_entry.id   AF-A0A846B1Y9-F1
#
_cell.length_a   1.000
_cell.length_b   1.000
_cell.length_c   1.000
_cell.angle_alpha   90.00
_cell.angle_beta   90.00
_cell.angle_gamma   90.00
#
_symmetry.space_group_name_H-M   'P 1'
#
loop_
_entity.id
_entity.type
_entity.pdbx_description
1 polymer ?
#
loop_
_entity_poly.entity_id
_entity_poly.type
_entity_poly.pdbx_seq_one_letter_code
_entity_poly.pdbx_strand_id
1 'polypeptide(L)' 'MNQCKRKILQQYQQGERNFQRANLRGLSFKGKDLSDADFSFADIRSTNFRDNY' A
#
# COMPACT_ATOMS: atom_id res chain seq x y z
N MET A 1 10.52 -9.09 -3.09
CA MET A 1 11.00 -7.68 -3.14
C MET A 1 10.47 -6.94 -1.92
N ASN A 2 11.33 -6.31 -1.14
CA ASN A 2 10.89 -5.47 -0.02
C ASN A 2 10.39 -4.15 -0.58
N GLN A 3 9.08 -3.90 -0.50
CA GLN A 3 8.46 -2.65 -0.93
C GLN A 3 8.49 -1.66 0.24
N CYS A 4 8.70 -0.38 -0.06
CA CYS A 4 8.62 0.70 0.93
C CYS A 4 7.43 1.60 0.63
N LYS A 5 6.91 2.29 1.66
CA LYS A 5 5.77 3.20 1.54
C LYS A 5 5.89 4.15 0.35
N ARG A 6 7.04 4.79 0.19
CA ARG A 6 7.29 5.78 -0.87
C ARG A 6 7.09 5.16 -2.27
N LYS A 7 7.59 3.95 -2.47
CA LYS A 7 7.50 3.27 -3.76
C LYS A 7 6.05 2.94 -4.13
N ILE A 8 5.28 2.42 -3.19
CA ILE A 8 3.84 2.15 -3.39
C ILE A 8 3.08 3.42 -3.76
N LEU A 9 3.31 4.51 -3.02
CA LEU A 9 2.65 5.79 -3.30
C LEU A 9 3.05 6.38 -4.66
N GLN A 10 4.34 6.31 -5.01
CA GLN A 10 4.82 6.82 -6.30
C GLN A 10 4.24 6.03 -7.48
N GLN A 11 4.21 4.70 -7.38
CA GLN A 11 3.63 3.84 -8.41
C GLN A 11 2.12 4.11 -8.54
N TYR A 12 1.42 4.24 -7.42
CA TYR A 12 -0.01 4.57 -7.43
C TYR A 12 -0.30 5.91 -8.12
N GLN A 13 0.54 6.94 -7.87
CA GLN A 13 0.48 8.24 -8.56
C GLN A 13 0.73 8.14 -10.07
N GLN A 14 1.43 7.09 -10.53
CA GLN A 14 1.68 6.82 -11.95
C GLN A 14 0.57 5.98 -12.60
N GLY A 15 -0.50 5.66 -11.87
CA GLY A 15 -1.62 4.85 -12.37
C GLY A 15 -1.46 3.35 -12.12
N GLU A 16 -0.39 2.92 -11.46
CA GLU A 16 -0.28 1.52 -11.05
C GLU A 16 -1.38 1.19 -10.03
N ARG A 17 -2.01 0.03 -10.22
CA ARG A 17 -3.05 -0.49 -9.32
C ARG A 17 -2.74 -1.91 -8.88
N ASN A 18 -1.81 -2.61 -9.52
CA ASN A 18 -1.42 -3.95 -9.14
C ASN A 18 -0.30 -3.92 -8.08
N PHE A 19 -0.67 -4.18 -6.83
CA PHE A 19 0.24 -4.36 -5.70
C PHE A 19 0.11 -5.77 -5.10
N GLN A 20 -0.26 -6.75 -5.93
CA GLN A 20 -0.40 -8.13 -5.52
C GLN A 20 0.91 -8.66 -4.92
N ARG A 21 0.81 -9.43 -3.84
CA ARG A 21 1.96 -10.04 -3.12
C ARG A 21 2.99 -9.03 -2.60
N ALA A 22 2.66 -7.74 -2.52
CA ALA A 22 3.55 -6.73 -1.97
C ALA A 22 3.84 -7.01 -0.48
N ASN A 23 5.09 -6.81 -0.05
CA ASN A 23 5.41 -6.79 1.37
C ASN A 23 5.16 -5.39 1.92
N LEU A 24 4.06 -5.22 2.66
CA LEU A 24 3.65 -3.95 3.27
C LEU A 24 3.87 -3.94 4.79
N ARG A 25 4.57 -4.95 5.32
CA ARG A 25 4.71 -5.18 6.75
C ARG A 25 5.27 -3.96 7.47
N GLY A 26 4.54 -3.51 8.50
CA GLY A 26 4.93 -2.36 9.32
C GLY A 26 4.83 -0.99 8.64
N LEU A 27 4.33 -0.90 7.39
CA LEU A 27 4.14 0.38 6.71
C LEU A 27 2.89 1.12 7.23
N SER A 28 2.92 2.44 7.20
CA SER A 28 1.76 3.27 7.53
C SER A 28 1.28 4.06 6.32
N PHE A 29 0.08 3.74 5.86
CA PHE A 29 -0.69 4.42 4.83
C PHE A 29 -1.86 5.23 5.44
N LYS A 30 -1.76 5.61 6.73
CA LYS A 30 -2.80 6.41 7.40
C LYS A 30 -3.14 7.67 6.59
N GLY A 31 -4.43 7.89 6.35
CA GLY A 31 -4.94 9.03 5.57
C GLY A 31 -4.50 9.07 4.11
N LYS A 32 -4.13 7.91 3.53
CA LYS A 32 -3.85 7.78 2.10
C LYS A 32 -5.00 7.04 1.43
N ASP A 33 -5.60 7.70 0.45
CA ASP A 33 -6.54 7.06 -0.45
C ASP A 33 -5.77 6.21 -1.46
N LEU A 34 -5.94 4.89 -1.33
CA LEU A 34 -5.42 3.86 -2.23
C LEU A 34 -6.58 3.02 -2.78
N SER A 35 -7.73 3.66 -2.99
CA SER A 35 -8.89 3.02 -3.61
C SER A 35 -8.55 2.45 -4.98
N ASP A 36 -9.26 1.40 -5.39
CA ASP A 36 -9.04 0.65 -6.64
C ASP A 36 -7.68 -0.04 -6.79
N ALA A 37 -6.79 0.03 -5.79
CA ALA A 37 -5.55 -0.72 -5.77
C ALA A 37 -5.78 -2.17 -5.33
N ASP A 38 -5.23 -3.11 -6.10
CA ASP A 38 -5.25 -4.53 -5.79
C ASP A 38 -4.08 -4.91 -4.88
N PHE A 39 -4.39 -5.17 -3.62
CA PHE A 39 -3.44 -5.67 -2.61
C PHE A 39 -3.60 -7.18 -2.35
N SER A 40 -4.18 -7.94 -3.28
CA SER A 40 -4.39 -9.38 -3.10
C SER A 40 -3.07 -10.09 -2.77
N PHE A 41 -3.11 -10.96 -1.76
CA PHE A 41 -1.94 -11.70 -1.25
C PHE A 41 -0.80 -10.84 -0.68
N ALA A 42 -0.99 -9.53 -0.50
CA ALA A 42 0.02 -8.68 0.14
C ALA A 42 0.23 -9.06 1.61
N ASP A 43 1.47 -8.98 2.09
CA ASP A 43 1.77 -9.11 3.52
C ASP A 43 1.48 -7.77 4.21
N ILE A 44 0.29 -7.66 4.80
CA ILE A 44 -0.22 -6.46 5.47
C ILE A 44 -0.07 -6.49 7.00
N ARG A 45 0.75 -7.39 7.53
CA ARG A 45 0.93 -7.51 9.00
C ARG A 45 1.52 -6.22 9.56
N SER A 46 0.89 -5.68 10.60
CA SER A 46 1.25 -4.39 11.21
C SER A 46 1.17 -3.19 10.25
N THR A 47 0.45 -3.30 9.13
CA THR A 47 0.23 -2.17 8.22
C THR A 47 -0.94 -1.32 8.71
N ASN A 48 -0.80 0.01 8.66
CA ASN A 48 -1.87 0.93 9.06
C ASN A 48 -2.57 1.53 7.83
N PHE A 49 -3.83 1.15 7.61
CA PHE A 49 -4.72 1.67 6.56
C PHE A 49 -5.84 2.58 7.09
N ARG A 50 -5.77 3.01 8.35
CA ARG A 50 -6.84 3.84 8.94
C ARG A 50 -6.93 5.19 8.23
N ASP A 51 -8.15 5.68 8.06
CA ASP A 51 -8.36 7.04 7.61
C ASP A 51 -8.19 8.07 8.75
N ASN A 52 -8.15 9.36 8.42
CA ASN A 52 -8.18 10.47 9.38
C ASN A 52 -9.64 10.87 9.65
N TYR A 53 -10.28 10.18 10.58
CA TYR A 53 -11.45 10.71 11.28
C TYR A 53 -11.04 11.30 12.63
#